data_AF-A0A3E0MVP1-F1
#
_entry.id   AF-A0A3E0MVP1-F1
#
_cell.length_a   1.000
_cell.length_b   1.000
_cell.length_c   1.000
_cell.angle_alpha   90.00
_cell.angle_beta   90.00
_cell.angle_gamma   90.00
#
_symmetry.space_group_name_H-M   'P 1'
#
loop_
_entity.id
_entity.type
_entity.pdbx_description
1 polymer ?
#
loop_
_entity_poly.entity_id
_entity_poly.type
_entity_poly.pdbx_seq_one_letter_code
_entity_poly.pdbx_strand_id
1 'polypeptide(L)'
;FTSSMEVIADVFLEEQRPNGARIKANEGIFTFVAVDQLGNPINVPKIEPETELEKERFAAALRRRQLALIIAGKMEPEQATELKALFYPEESQQ
;
A
#
# COMPACT_ATOMS: atom_id res chain seq x y z
N PHE A 1 -2.90 0.99 10.01
CA PHE A 1 -2.60 -0.44 9.82
C PHE A 1 -2.54 -1.05 11.21
N THR A 2 -3.67 -1.55 11.71
CA THR A 2 -3.76 -2.16 13.05
C THR A 2 -3.83 -3.67 12.89
N SER A 3 -4.86 -4.16 12.19
CA SER A 3 -5.04 -5.59 11.89
C SER A 3 -4.92 -5.95 10.41
N SER A 4 -4.72 -4.96 9.53
CA SER A 4 -4.62 -5.18 8.08
C SER A 4 -3.23 -4.90 7.54
N MET A 5 -2.86 -5.63 6.50
CA MET A 5 -1.59 -5.54 5.77
C MET A 5 -1.87 -5.38 4.28
N GLU A 6 -1.06 -4.58 3.59
CA GLU A 6 -1.05 -4.51 2.12
C GLU A 6 0.15 -5.29 1.61
N VAL A 7 -0.05 -6.13 0.58
CA VAL A 7 0.99 -6.92 -0.07
C VAL A 7 1.00 -6.59 -1.55
N ILE A 8 2.16 -6.20 -2.06
CA ILE A 8 2.39 -5.95 -3.48
C ILE A 8 3.09 -7.18 -4.06
N ALA A 9 2.51 -7.77 -5.11
CA ALA A 9 3.08 -8.90 -5.83
C ALA A 9 3.47 -8.46 -7.24
N ASP A 10 4.78 -8.42 -7.49
CA ASP A 10 5.32 -8.22 -8.83
C ASP A 10 5.46 -9.57 -9.55
N VAL A 11 4.79 -9.73 -10.69
CA VAL A 11 4.86 -10.93 -11.50
C VAL A 11 5.76 -10.66 -12.70
N PHE A 12 6.83 -11.45 -12.83
CA PHE A 12 7.77 -11.35 -13.93
C PHE A 12 7.70 -12.60 -14.82
N LEU A 13 7.80 -12.39 -16.12
CA LEU A 13 8.12 -13.43 -17.09
C LEU A 13 9.64 -13.42 -17.31
N GLU A 14 10.26 -14.58 -17.15
CA GLU A 14 11.70 -14.76 -17.38
C GLU A 14 11.94 -15.74 -18.52
N GLU A 15 12.73 -15.32 -19.50
CA GLU A 15 13.18 -16.22 -20.57
C GLU A 15 14.34 -17.11 -20.07
N GLN A 16 14.22 -18.43 -20.28
CA GLN A 16 15.21 -19.42 -19.81
C GLN A 16 16.54 -19.45 -20.59
N ARG A 17 16.74 -18.53 -21.55
CA ARG A 17 17.96 -18.47 -22.36
C ARG A 17 19.07 -17.72 -21.60
N PRO A 18 20.36 -18.02 -21.86
CA PRO A 18 21.45 -17.17 -21.38
C PRO A 18 21.22 -15.73 -21.86
N ASN A 19 21.22 -14.76 -20.94
CA ASN A 19 20.84 -13.35 -21.16
C ASN A 19 19.38 -13.11 -21.56
N GLY A 20 18.47 -14.02 -21.20
CA GLY A 20 17.03 -13.86 -21.40
C GLY A 20 16.49 -12.60 -20.70
N ALA A 21 15.53 -11.95 -21.32
CA ALA A 21 14.89 -10.76 -20.75
C ALA A 21 14.02 -11.15 -19.53
N ARG A 22 14.03 -10.28 -18.51
CA ARG A 22 13.07 -10.30 -17.40
C ARG A 22 12.05 -9.20 -17.63
N ILE A 23 10.82 -9.58 -17.93
CA ILE A 23 9.76 -8.65 -18.30
C ILE A 23 8.72 -8.64 -17.19
N LYS A 24 8.40 -7.46 -16.64
CA LYS A 24 7.31 -7.32 -15.68
C LYS A 24 5.98 -7.54 -16.40
N ALA A 25 5.26 -8.59 -16.03
CA ALA A 25 4.02 -9.00 -16.67
C ALA A 25 2.79 -8.41 -15.97
N ASN A 26 2.81 -8.36 -14.63
CA ASN A 26 1.70 -7.85 -13.84
C ASN A 26 2.20 -7.30 -12.50
N GLU A 27 1.40 -6.42 -11.91
CA GLU A 27 1.52 -6.01 -10.52
C GLU A 27 0.15 -6.14 -9.86
N GLY A 28 0.09 -6.84 -8.74
CA GLY A 28 -1.12 -7.02 -7.94
C GLY A 28 -0.95 -6.42 -6.55
N ILE A 29 -2.00 -5.77 -6.04
CA ILE A 29 -2.05 -5.22 -4.69
C ILE A 29 -3.17 -5.92 -3.93
N PHE A 30 -2.82 -6.54 -2.81
CA PHE A 30 -3.73 -7.34 -1.99
C PHE A 30 -3.81 -6.75 -0.59
N THR A 31 -5.01 -6.76 -0.01
CA THR A 31 -5.20 -6.41 1.40
C THR A 31 -5.55 -7.66 2.18
N PHE A 32 -4.75 -7.97 3.20
CA PHE A 32 -4.97 -9.07 4.13
C PHE A 32 -5.38 -8.52 5.49
N VAL A 33 -6.18 -9.28 6.22
CA VAL A 33 -6.56 -8.99 7.61
C VAL A 33 -6.13 -10.15 8.48
N ALA A 34 -5.34 -9.88 9.50
CA ALA A 34 -4.95 -10.88 10.48
C ALA A 34 -6.10 -11.11 11.47
N VAL A 35 -6.44 -12.38 11.70
CA VAL A 35 -7.52 -12.79 12.61
C VAL A 35 -7.06 -13.91 13.55
N ASP A 36 -7.64 -14.00 14.74
CA ASP A 36 -7.44 -15.10 15.69
C ASP A 36 -8.29 -16.34 15.32
N GLN A 37 -8.22 -17.39 16.15
CA GLN A 37 -8.99 -18.62 15.96
C GLN A 37 -10.52 -18.40 16.05
N LEU A 38 -10.97 -17.29 16.65
CA LEU A 38 -12.37 -16.93 16.80
C LEU A 38 -12.84 -15.94 15.70
N GLY A 39 -11.94 -15.54 14.79
CA GLY A 39 -12.22 -14.59 13.71
C GLY A 39 -12.11 -13.12 14.11
N ASN A 40 -11.63 -12.81 15.31
CA ASN A 40 -11.43 -11.42 15.72
C ASN A 40 -10.14 -10.86 15.12
N PRO A 41 -10.13 -9.60 14.66
CA PRO A 41 -8.92 -8.99 14.13
C PRO A 41 -7.82 -8.87 15.19
N ILE A 42 -6.61 -9.31 14.85
CA ILE A 42 -5.43 -9.19 15.72
C ILE A 42 -4.46 -8.14 15.19
N ASN A 43 -3.68 -7.54 16.08
CA ASN A 43 -2.69 -6.55 15.68
C ASN A 43 -1.56 -7.20 14.88
N VAL A 44 -1.17 -6.54 13.79
CA VAL A 44 -0.01 -6.90 12.97
C VAL A 44 1.20 -6.04 13.35
N PRO A 45 2.42 -6.58 13.28
CA PRO A 45 3.63 -5.79 13.45
C PRO A 45 3.71 -4.66 12.44
N LYS A 46 4.30 -3.53 12.84
CA LYS A 46 4.65 -2.45 11.91
C LYS A 46 5.87 -2.87 11.08
N ILE A 47 5.93 -2.38 9.85
CA ILE A 47 7.08 -2.56 8.97
C ILE A 47 7.76 -1.20 8.76
N GLU A 48 9.08 -1.21 8.72
CA GLU A 48 9.89 -0.05 8.38
C GLU A 48 10.54 -0.32 7.01
N PRO A 49 10.28 0.50 5.98
CA PRO A 49 10.86 0.31 4.66
C PRO A 49 12.35 0.70 4.66
N GLU A 50 13.19 -0.12 4.03
CA GLU A 50 14.64 0.08 4.00
C GLU A 50 15.10 0.68 2.65
N THR A 51 14.68 0.07 1.55
CA THR A 51 15.10 0.50 0.20
C THR A 51 14.27 1.69 -0.31
N GLU A 52 14.80 2.44 -1.28
CA GLU A 52 14.05 3.56 -1.89
C GLU A 52 12.73 3.09 -2.52
N LEU A 53 12.74 1.94 -3.19
CA LEU A 53 11.54 1.33 -3.74
C LEU A 53 10.51 0.98 -2.64
N GLU A 54 10.97 0.45 -1.51
CA GLU A 54 10.09 0.14 -0.38
C GLU A 54 9.50 1.39 0.25
N LYS A 55 10.29 2.47 0.42
CA LYS A 55 9.82 3.75 0.97
C LYS A 55 8.73 4.36 0.08
N GLU A 56 8.97 4.35 -1.23
CA GLU A 56 7.99 4.81 -2.22
C GLU A 56 6.68 4.01 -2.13
N ARG A 57 6.79 2.67 -2.12
CA ARG A 57 5.65 1.76 -2.00
C ARG A 57 4.88 1.93 -0.69
N PHE A 58 5.59 2.14 0.41
CA PHE A 58 5.03 2.36 1.74
C PHE A 58 4.22 3.67 1.80
N ALA A 59 4.77 4.78 1.27
CA ALA A 59 4.05 6.05 1.18
C ALA A 59 2.82 5.94 0.26
N ALA A 60 2.94 5.22 -0.87
CA ALA A 60 1.81 4.99 -1.77
C ALA A 60 0.69 4.16 -1.14
N ALA A 61 1.02 3.18 -0.29
CA ALA A 61 0.05 2.35 0.44
C ALA A 61 -0.82 3.18 1.38
N LEU A 62 -0.23 4.18 2.06
CA LEU A 62 -0.96 5.10 2.93
C LEU A 62 -2.02 5.90 2.16
N ARG A 63 -1.65 6.42 0.98
CA ARG A 63 -2.59 7.16 0.11
C ARG A 63 -3.74 6.30 -0.39
N ARG A 64 -3.45 5.11 -0.91
CA ARG A 64 -4.49 4.15 -1.38
C ARG A 64 -5.47 3.80 -0.26
N ARG A 65 -4.96 3.60 0.95
CA ARG A 65 -5.79 3.31 2.13
C ARG A 65 -6.73 4.48 2.45
N GLN A 66 -6.21 5.72 2.50
CA GLN A 66 -7.04 6.89 2.78
C GLN A 66 -8.15 7.02 1.73
N LEU A 67 -7.81 6.86 0.46
CA LEU A 67 -8.80 6.85 -0.62
C LEU A 67 -9.86 5.76 -0.44
N ALA A 68 -9.45 4.53 -0.12
CA ALA A 68 -10.38 3.43 0.13
C ALA A 68 -11.33 3.71 1.32
N LEU A 69 -10.83 4.36 2.38
CA LEU A 69 -11.65 4.73 3.54
C LEU A 69 -12.64 5.86 3.21
N ILE A 70 -12.24 6.85 2.40
CA ILE A 70 -13.13 7.91 1.93
C ILE A 70 -14.25 7.33 1.08
N ILE A 71 -13.92 6.48 0.10
CA ILE A 71 -14.92 5.84 -0.77
C ILE A 71 -15.88 4.96 0.06
N ALA A 72 -15.38 4.31 1.11
CA ALA A 72 -16.20 3.52 2.03
C ALA A 72 -17.03 4.36 3.02
N GLY A 73 -16.93 5.70 2.99
CA GLY A 73 -17.61 6.60 3.94
C GLY A 73 -17.11 6.46 5.39
N LYS A 74 -15.88 5.98 5.57
CA LYS A 74 -15.25 5.74 6.89
C LYS A 74 -14.20 6.80 7.26
N MET A 75 -14.00 7.79 6.40
CA MET A 75 -13.07 8.90 6.58
C MET A 75 -13.60 10.10 5.80
N GLU A 76 -13.66 11.26 6.44
CA GLU A 76 -14.00 12.49 5.74
C GLU A 76 -12.84 12.92 4.82
N PRO A 77 -13.09 13.42 3.60
CA PRO A 77 -12.05 13.88 2.67
C PRO A 77 -11.09 14.88 3.31
N GLU A 78 -11.59 15.69 4.24
CA GLU A 78 -10.82 16.72 4.91
C GLU A 78 -9.70 16.16 5.80
N GLN A 79 -9.84 14.91 6.26
CA GLN A 79 -8.91 14.25 7.18
C GLN A 79 -7.80 13.46 6.46
N ALA A 80 -7.87 13.35 5.13
CA ALA A 80 -6.89 12.63 4.32
C ALA A 80 -5.68 13.50 3.97
N THR A 81 -4.78 13.68 4.93
CA THR A 81 -3.58 14.53 4.83
C THR A 81 -2.66 14.17 3.66
N GLU A 82 -2.40 12.88 3.46
CA GLU A 82 -1.51 12.39 2.38
C GLU A 82 -2.14 12.53 1.00
N LEU A 83 -3.47 12.44 0.92
CA LEU A 83 -4.20 12.63 -0.32
C LEU A 83 -4.28 14.12 -0.69
N LYS A 84 -4.54 14.98 0.30
CA LYS A 84 -4.56 16.45 0.12
C LYS A 84 -3.21 16.98 -0.36
N ALA A 85 -2.11 16.51 0.21
CA ALA A 85 -0.76 16.91 -0.20
C ALA A 85 -0.46 16.62 -1.68
N LEU A 86 -1.14 15.62 -2.28
CA LEU A 86 -1.00 15.29 -3.69
C LEU A 86 -1.71 16.30 -4.62
N PHE A 87 -2.84 16.88 -4.19
CA PHE A 87 -3.67 17.78 -5.00
C PHE A 87 -3.48 19.26 -4.66
N TYR A 88 -3.09 19.57 -3.42
CA TYR A 88 -2.90 20.92 -2.90
C TYR A 88 -1.59 21.02 -2.11
N PRO A 89 -0.42 20.92 -2.77
CA PRO A 89 0.87 20.90 -2.10
C PRO A 89 1.15 22.15 -1.24
N GLU A 90 0.59 23.32 -1.60
CA GLU A 90 0.81 24.58 -0.86
C GLU A 90 0.03 24.69 0.46
N GLU A 91 -1.08 23.96 0.66
CA GLU A 91 -1.87 23.99 1.91
C GLU A 91 -1.32 23.05 2.99
N SER A 92 -0.39 22.16 2.63
CA SER A 92 0.18 21.17 3.56
C SER A 92 1.27 21.72 4.49
N GLN A 93 1.58 23.02 4.40
CA GLN A 93 2.64 23.69 5.17
C GLN A 93 2.13 24.77 6.15
N GLN A 94 0.81 24.88 6.39
CA GLN A 94 0.24 25.79 7.40
C GLN A 94 -0.36 25.05 8.59
#